data_AF-A0A9Q1MNX7-F1
#
_entry.id   AF-A0A9Q1MNX7-F1
#
_cell.length_a   1.000
_cell.length_b   1.000
_cell.length_c   1.000
_cell.angle_alpha   90.00
_cell.angle_beta   90.00
_cell.angle_gamma   90.00
#
_symmetry.space_group_name_H-M   'P 1'
#
loop_
_entity.id
_entity.type
_entity.pdbx_description
1 polymer ?
#
loop_
_entity_poly.entity_id
_entity_poly.type
_entity_poly.pdbx_seq_one_letter_code
_entity_poly.pdbx_strand_id
1 'polypeptide(L)'
;MMTLDLKSRLVQILEKNMEFGIDKVKTVIHSAISEKREFLGMELQEVKPSVLHPPMSQKAIRARKKYLRQKEVRALELRNAKESNRKKLGMKIFIL
;
A
#
# COMPACT_ATOMS: atom_id res chain seq x y z
N MET A 1 -26.88 2.97 12.00
CA MET A 1 -26.72 1.76 12.83
C MET A 1 -25.30 1.24 12.63
N MET A 2 -24.50 1.12 13.70
CA MET A 2 -23.18 0.51 13.62
C MET A 2 -23.30 -1.01 13.39
N THR A 3 -22.35 -1.59 12.66
CA THR A 3 -22.25 -3.04 12.37
C THR A 3 -22.28 -3.92 13.63
N LEU A 4 -21.75 -3.43 14.75
CA LEU A 4 -21.78 -4.08 16.06
C LEU A 4 -23.20 -4.29 16.58
N ASP A 5 -24.10 -3.33 16.36
CA ASP A 5 -25.46 -3.32 16.89
C ASP A 5 -26.39 -4.25 16.10
N LEU A 6 -26.06 -4.53 14.83
CA LEU A 6 -26.75 -5.52 14.02
C LEU A 6 -26.41 -6.95 14.48
N LYS A 7 -25.13 -7.20 14.78
CA LYS A 7 -24.62 -8.51 15.22
C LYS A 7 -25.24 -8.93 16.55
N SER A 8 -25.29 -8.01 17.52
CA SER A 8 -25.87 -8.28 18.84
C SER A 8 -27.35 -8.65 18.75
N ARG A 9 -28.12 -7.93 17.92
CA ARG A 9 -29.55 -8.23 17.68
C ARG A 9 -29.76 -9.57 17.02
N LEU A 10 -28.96 -9.92 16.01
CA LEU A 10 -29.04 -11.22 15.34
C LEU A 10 -28.80 -12.38 16.29
N VAL A 11 -27.74 -12.30 17.11
CA VAL A 11 -27.44 -13.33 18.12
C VAL A 11 -28.60 -13.45 19.12
N GLN A 12 -29.14 -12.33 19.61
CA GLN A 12 -30.27 -12.36 20.54
C GLN A 12 -31.52 -13.00 19.94
N ILE A 13 -31.83 -12.73 18.67
CA ILE A 13 -32.99 -13.33 17.99
C ILE A 13 -32.80 -14.84 17.83
N LEU A 14 -31.62 -15.28 17.41
CA LEU A 14 -31.32 -16.70 17.19
C LEU A 14 -31.32 -17.50 18.51
N GLU A 15 -30.81 -16.92 19.59
CA GLU A 15 -30.81 -17.57 20.91
C GLU A 15 -32.20 -17.59 21.54
N LYS A 16 -32.95 -16.49 21.49
CA LYS A 16 -34.24 -16.38 22.20
C LYS A 16 -35.43 -16.96 21.45
N ASN A 17 -35.46 -16.81 20.13
CA ASN A 17 -36.63 -17.21 19.34
C ASN A 17 -36.47 -18.59 18.69
N MET A 18 -35.22 -19.07 18.53
CA MET A 18 -34.93 -20.32 17.82
C MET A 18 -34.12 -21.33 18.67
N GLU A 19 -33.80 -20.99 19.93
CA GLU A 19 -33.07 -21.84 20.88
C GLU A 19 -31.75 -22.43 20.35
N PHE A 20 -31.10 -21.73 19.41
CA PHE A 20 -29.82 -22.20 18.88
C PHE A 20 -28.68 -21.95 19.87
N GLY A 21 -27.87 -22.99 20.12
CA GLY A 21 -26.62 -22.87 20.85
C GLY A 21 -25.53 -22.27 19.97
N ILE A 22 -25.29 -20.96 20.11
CA ILE A 22 -24.25 -20.25 19.33
C ILE A 22 -22.96 -20.19 20.15
N ASP A 23 -21.85 -20.69 19.59
CA ASP A 23 -20.52 -20.49 20.15
C ASP A 23 -20.03 -19.07 19.86
N LYS A 24 -20.21 -18.18 20.84
CA LYS A 24 -19.84 -16.76 20.77
C LYS A 24 -18.36 -16.52 20.62
N VAL A 25 -17.49 -17.49 20.96
CA VAL A 25 -16.03 -17.37 20.87
C VAL A 25 -15.57 -17.67 19.45
N LYS A 26 -16.14 -18.70 18.81
CA LYS A 26 -15.81 -19.06 17.42
C LYS A 26 -16.49 -18.16 16.38
N THR A 27 -17.65 -17.60 16.68
CA THR A 27 -18.40 -16.73 15.76
C THR A 27 -18.00 -15.25 15.82
N VAL A 28 -16.86 -14.93 16.45
CA VAL A 28 -16.35 -13.55 16.49
C VAL A 28 -15.77 -13.16 15.13
N ILE A 29 -16.60 -12.54 14.30
CA ILE A 29 -16.12 -11.80 13.13
C ILE A 29 -15.57 -10.44 13.60
N HIS A 30 -14.24 -10.30 13.59
CA HIS A 30 -13.48 -9.07 13.82
C HIS A 30 -13.38 -8.21 12.55
N SER A 31 -13.33 -8.80 11.35
CA SER A 31 -13.35 -8.09 10.06
C SER A 31 -13.98 -8.93 8.94
N ALA A 32 -14.96 -8.36 8.23
CA ALA A 32 -15.65 -9.04 7.14
C ALA A 32 -14.73 -9.43 5.97
N ILE A 33 -13.62 -8.71 5.78
CA ILE A 33 -12.75 -8.76 4.58
C ILE A 33 -11.45 -9.53 4.86
N SER A 34 -11.07 -9.69 6.14
CA SER A 34 -9.71 -10.11 6.53
C SER A 34 -9.64 -11.53 7.07
N GLU A 35 -10.78 -12.16 7.35
CA GLU A 35 -10.84 -13.43 8.04
C GLU A 35 -10.93 -14.61 7.08
N LYS A 36 -10.11 -15.63 7.35
CA LYS A 36 -10.27 -16.95 6.74
C LYS A 36 -11.61 -17.50 7.20
N ARG A 37 -12.54 -17.71 6.26
CA ARG A 37 -13.81 -18.37 6.56
C ARG A 37 -13.72 -19.82 6.15
N GLU A 38 -14.13 -20.71 7.03
CA GLU A 38 -14.31 -22.13 6.71
C GLU A 38 -15.81 -22.37 6.51
N PHE A 39 -16.18 -22.96 5.38
CA PHE A 39 -17.56 -23.37 5.10
C PHE A 39 -17.55 -24.80 4.59
N LEU A 40 -18.27 -25.70 5.28
CA LEU A 40 -18.35 -27.12 4.95
C LEU A 40 -16.98 -27.81 4.78
N GLY A 41 -15.99 -27.45 5.61
CA GLY A 41 -14.62 -28.00 5.54
C GLY A 41 -13.77 -27.44 4.39
N MET A 42 -14.24 -26.39 3.71
CA MET A 42 -13.50 -25.68 2.68
C MET A 42 -13.08 -24.30 3.19
N GLU A 43 -11.82 -23.93 2.98
CA GLU A 43 -11.36 -22.56 3.21
C GLU A 43 -11.87 -21.66 2.08
N LEU A 44 -12.80 -20.76 2.40
CA LEU A 44 -13.25 -19.68 1.52
C LEU A 44 -12.27 -18.52 1.64
N GLN A 45 -11.42 -18.37 0.64
CA GLN A 45 -10.60 -17.18 0.44
C GLN A 45 -11.39 -16.21 -0.44
N GLU A 46 -11.77 -15.04 0.08
CA GLU A 46 -12.33 -13.99 -0.76
C GLU A 46 -11.28 -13.54 -1.78
N VAL A 47 -11.64 -13.61 -3.07
CA VAL A 47 -10.79 -13.14 -4.15
C VAL A 47 -10.58 -11.64 -3.94
N LYS A 48 -9.31 -11.21 -3.82
CA LYS A 48 -9.00 -9.78 -3.74
C LYS A 48 -9.67 -9.08 -4.92
N PRO A 49 -10.38 -7.95 -4.70
CA PRO A 49 -11.01 -7.25 -5.80
C PRO A 49 -9.96 -6.96 -6.86
N SER A 50 -10.30 -7.23 -8.12
CA SER A 50 -9.40 -7.01 -9.25
C SER A 50 -9.01 -5.54 -9.28
N VAL A 51 -7.81 -5.21 -8.80
CA VAL A 51 -7.31 -3.85 -8.83
C VAL A 51 -7.01 -3.52 -10.29
N LEU A 52 -7.86 -2.69 -10.90
CA LEU A 52 -7.58 -2.15 -12.21
C LEU A 52 -6.31 -1.30 -12.09
N HIS A 53 -5.27 -1.67 -12.84
CA HIS A 53 -4.05 -0.87 -12.97
C HIS A 53 -4.16 -0.05 -14.25
N PRO A 54 -4.83 1.11 -14.24
CA PRO A 54 -4.97 1.90 -15.44
C PRO A 54 -3.59 2.30 -15.96
N PRO A 55 -3.38 2.31 -17.29
CA PRO A 55 -2.14 2.79 -17.87
C PRO A 55 -1.91 4.25 -17.49
N MET A 56 -0.65 4.63 -17.28
CA MET A 56 -0.31 6.02 -16.95
C MET A 56 -0.77 6.99 -18.04
N SER A 57 -1.33 8.13 -17.63
CA SER A 57 -1.68 9.20 -18.57
C SER A 57 -0.45 9.74 -19.32
N GLN A 58 -0.64 10.24 -20.54
CA GLN A 58 0.46 10.84 -21.31
C GLN A 58 1.15 11.98 -20.54
N LYS A 59 0.39 12.76 -19.76
CA LYS A 59 0.92 13.82 -18.89
C LYS A 59 1.85 13.25 -17.81
N ALA A 60 1.46 12.16 -17.15
CA ALA A 60 2.28 11.49 -16.15
C ALA A 60 3.58 10.92 -16.76
N ILE A 61 3.49 10.32 -17.95
CA ILE A 61 4.66 9.81 -18.67
C ILE A 61 5.62 10.95 -19.02
N ARG A 62 5.13 12.07 -19.55
CA ARG A 62 5.94 13.26 -19.89
C ARG A 62 6.60 13.86 -18.64
N ALA A 63 5.86 14.00 -17.54
CA ALA A 63 6.39 14.51 -16.28
C ALA A 63 7.52 13.62 -15.75
N ARG A 64 7.33 12.29 -15.76
CA ARG A 64 8.35 11.32 -15.33
C ARG A 64 9.61 11.42 -16.19
N LYS A 65 9.48 11.46 -17.52
CA LYS A 65 10.62 11.63 -18.44
C LYS A 65 11.38 12.93 -18.18
N LYS A 66 10.66 14.05 -18.03
CA LYS A 66 11.25 15.37 -17.71
C LYS A 66 12.04 15.32 -16.40
N TYR A 67 11.45 14.74 -15.35
CA TYR A 67 12.11 14.61 -14.05
C TYR A 67 13.40 13.79 -14.12
N LEU A 68 13.38 12.63 -14.79
CA LEU A 68 14.57 11.79 -14.96
C LEU A 68 15.68 12.53 -15.70
N ARG A 69 15.33 13.23 -16.79
CA ARG A 69 16.31 14.03 -17.55
C ARG A 69 16.92 15.14 -16.70
N GLN A 70 16.11 15.86 -15.94
CA GLN A 70 16.63 16.90 -15.03
C GLN A 70 17.55 16.32 -13.95
N LYS A 71 17.21 15.14 -13.41
CA LYS A 71 18.04 14.44 -12.44
C LYS A 71 19.41 14.05 -13.01
N GLU A 72 19.43 13.52 -14.24
CA GLU A 72 20.67 13.16 -14.95
C GLU A 72 21.56 14.39 -15.20
N VAL A 73 20.96 15.48 -15.68
CA VAL A 73 21.69 16.73 -15.96
C VAL A 73 22.32 17.29 -14.68
N ARG A 74 21.55 17.39 -13.57
CA ARG A 74 22.08 17.85 -12.28
C ARG A 74 23.22 16.98 -11.77
N ALA A 75 23.12 15.67 -11.95
CA ALA A 75 24.18 14.75 -11.53
C ALA A 75 25.46 14.97 -12.34
N LEU A 76 25.34 15.21 -13.65
CA LEU A 76 26.49 15.51 -14.51
C LEU A 76 27.13 16.85 -14.16
N GLU A 77 26.34 17.91 -13.97
CA GLU A 77 26.82 19.24 -13.56
C GLU A 77 27.59 19.16 -12.24
N LEU A 78 27.08 18.41 -11.27
CA LEU A 78 27.74 18.23 -9.98
C LEU A 78 29.08 17.48 -10.11
N ARG A 79 29.18 16.50 -11.01
CA ARG A 79 30.45 15.82 -11.32
C ARG A 79 31.46 16.78 -11.96
N ASN A 80 31.03 17.56 -12.94
CA ASN A 80 31.87 18.54 -13.62
C ASN A 80 32.36 19.64 -12.66
N ALA A 81 31.49 20.10 -11.75
CA ALA A 81 31.84 21.07 -10.72
C ALA A 81 32.88 20.50 -9.74
N LYS A 82 32.71 19.23 -9.31
CA LYS A 82 33.70 18.55 -8.46
C LYS A 82 35.07 18.45 -9.13
N GLU A 83 35.11 18.05 -10.41
CA GLU A 83 36.38 17.96 -11.15
C GLU A 83 37.04 19.33 -11.31
N SER A 84 36.27 20.36 -11.67
CA SER A 84 36.77 21.73 -11.79
C SER A 84 37.33 22.26 -10.47
N ASN A 85 36.63 22.00 -9.36
CA ASN A 85 37.09 22.40 -8.03
C ASN A 85 38.38 21.66 -7.62
N ARG A 86 38.50 20.37 -7.93
CA ARG A 86 39.74 19.60 -7.69
C ARG A 86 40.91 20.16 -8.49
N LYS A 87 40.71 20.50 -9.77
CA LYS A 87 41.77 21.12 -10.60
C LYS A 87 42.20 22.47 -10.02
N LYS A 88 41.25 23.34 -9.68
CA LYS A 88 41.53 24.63 -9.03
C LYS A 88 42.29 24.48 -7.71
N LEU A 89 41.88 23.52 -6.88
CA LEU A 89 42.55 23.25 -5.60
C LEU A 89 43.97 22.72 -5.81
N GLY A 90 44.17 21.79 -6.74
CA GLY A 90 45.49 21.30 -7.11
C GLY A 90 46.42 22.44 -7.55
N MET A 91 45.95 23.33 -8.42
CA MET A 91 46.72 24.52 -8.83
C MET A 91 47.10 25.39 -7.62
N LYS A 92 46.18 25.61 -6.66
CA LYS A 92 46.48 26.40 -5.46
C LYS A 92 47.52 25.75 -4.54
N ILE A 93 47.55 24.43 -4.47
CA ILE A 93 48.49 23.69 -3.61
C ILE A 93 49.88 23.61 -4.25
N PHE A 94 49.98 23.41 -5.57
CA PHE A 94 51.27 23.25 -6.27
C PHE A 94 51.93 24.58 -6.69
N ILE A 95 51.26 25.72 -6.51
CA ILE A 95 51.81 27.07 -6.79
C ILE A 95 52.28 27.76 -5.48
N LEU A 96 52.07 27.12 -4.33
CA LEU A 96 52.55 27.54 -3.00
C LEU A 96 53.81 26.73 -2.64
#